data_AF-A0A2E2MQ45-F1
#
_entry.id   AF-A0A2E2MQ45-F1
#
_cell.length_a   1.000
_cell.length_b   1.000
_cell.length_c   1.000
_cell.angle_alpha   90.00
_cell.angle_beta   90.00
_cell.angle_gamma   90.00
#
_symmetry.space_group_name_H-M   'P 1'
#
loop_
_entity.id
_entity.type
_entity.pdbx_description
1 polymer ?
#
loop_
_entity_poly.entity_id
_entity_poly.type
_entity_poly.pdbx_seq_one_letter_code
_entity_poly.pdbx_strand_id
1 'polypeptide(L)' 'MLRKAISDYVAFAAQTAPDDAKGFAAHQSACKAALAHLDAGAKLLAWAEGPGASTNDADSLARMIQAAEEAVAATDPDGI' A
#
# COMPACT_ATOMS: atom_id res chain seq x y z
N MET A 1 6.31 0.69 -13.79
CA MET A 1 6.41 -0.79 -13.79
C MET A 1 5.09 -1.47 -13.43
N LEU A 2 4.47 -1.19 -12.26
CA LEU A 2 3.21 -1.82 -11.84
C LEU A 2 2.06 -1.66 -12.86
N ARG A 3 1.86 -0.46 -13.41
CA ARG A 3 0.81 -0.20 -14.42
C ARG A 3 0.99 -1.03 -15.70
N LYS A 4 2.24 -1.28 -16.12
CA LYS A 4 2.55 -2.18 -17.25
C LYS A 4 2.24 -3.63 -16.91
N ALA A 5 2.63 -4.09 -15.71
CA ALA A 5 2.32 -5.44 -15.24
C ALA A 5 0.80 -5.71 -15.16
N ILE A 6 0.00 -4.72 -14.74
CA ILE A 6 -1.47 -4.81 -14.76
C ILE A 6 -1.98 -4.96 -16.21
N SER A 7 -1.50 -4.14 -17.14
CA SER A 7 -1.90 -4.21 -18.54
C SER A 7 -1.54 -5.56 -19.17
N ASP A 8 -0.35 -6.07 -18.89
CA ASP A 8 0.13 -7.36 -19.41
C ASP A 8 -0.70 -8.52 -18.82
N TYR A 9 -1.07 -8.46 -17.53
CA TYR A 9 -1.96 -9.43 -16.90
C TYR A 9 -3.36 -9.43 -17.51
N VAL A 10 -3.96 -8.25 -17.72
CA VAL A 10 -5.29 -8.13 -18.35
C VAL A 10 -5.27 -8.73 -19.76
N ALA A 11 -4.23 -8.45 -20.54
CA ALA A 11 -4.06 -9.03 -21.87
C ALA A 11 -3.88 -10.55 -21.83
N PHE A 12 -3.16 -11.09 -20.85
CA PHE A 12 -2.98 -12.53 -20.66
C PHE A 12 -4.27 -13.23 -20.23
N ALA A 13 -4.98 -12.67 -19.25
CA ALA A 13 -6.22 -13.22 -18.71
C ALA A 13 -7.39 -13.15 -19.71
N ALA A 14 -7.33 -12.25 -20.69
CA ALA A 14 -8.30 -12.17 -21.78
C ALA A 14 -8.10 -13.23 -22.88
N GLN A 15 -6.98 -13.96 -22.86
CA GLN A 15 -6.75 -15.06 -23.81
C GLN A 15 -7.72 -16.20 -23.52
N THR A 16 -8.16 -16.90 -24.56
CA THR A 16 -8.97 -18.11 -24.41
C THR A 16 -8.20 -19.14 -23.60
N ALA A 17 -8.81 -19.60 -22.49
CA ALA A 17 -8.23 -20.66 -21.69
C ALA A 17 -8.18 -21.97 -22.53
N PRO A 18 -7.10 -22.77 -22.43
CA PRO A 18 -7.04 -24.04 -23.14
C PRO A 18 -8.13 -25.01 -22.70
N ASP A 19 -8.67 -25.78 -23.64
CA ASP A 19 -9.79 -26.71 -23.40
C ASP A 19 -9.34 -28.01 -22.70
N ASP A 20 -8.05 -28.33 -22.76
CA ASP A 20 -7.49 -29.50 -22.10
C ASP A 20 -7.18 -29.22 -20.62
N ALA A 21 -7.37 -30.22 -19.76
CA ALA A 21 -7.24 -30.05 -18.32
C ALA A 21 -5.82 -29.57 -17.90
N LYS A 22 -4.77 -30.01 -18.60
CA LYS A 22 -3.39 -29.63 -18.29
C LYS A 22 -3.14 -28.18 -18.70
N GLY A 23 -3.59 -27.78 -19.88
CA GLY A 23 -3.53 -26.42 -20.39
C GLY A 23 -4.32 -25.45 -19.52
N PHE A 24 -5.54 -25.82 -19.12
CA PHE A 24 -6.35 -25.03 -18.20
C PHE A 24 -5.66 -24.83 -16.85
N ALA A 25 -5.14 -25.91 -16.25
CA ALA A 25 -4.42 -25.83 -14.96
C ALA A 25 -3.17 -24.94 -15.06
N ALA A 26 -2.42 -25.03 -16.16
CA ALA A 26 -1.26 -24.17 -16.40
C ALA A 26 -1.67 -22.70 -16.56
N HIS A 27 -2.71 -22.41 -17.36
CA HIS A 27 -3.25 -21.07 -17.55
C HIS A 27 -3.74 -20.46 -16.22
N GLN A 28 -4.51 -21.22 -15.45
CA GLN A 28 -5.00 -20.80 -14.14
C GLN A 28 -3.86 -20.54 -13.15
N SER A 29 -2.83 -21.39 -13.13
CA SER A 29 -1.63 -21.19 -12.31
C SER A 29 -0.89 -19.89 -12.68
N ALA A 30 -0.73 -19.62 -13.97
CA ALA A 30 -0.13 -18.39 -14.45
C ALA A 30 -0.95 -17.14 -14.04
N CYS A 31 -2.28 -17.20 -14.14
CA CYS A 31 -3.17 -16.13 -13.67
C CYS A 31 -3.02 -15.89 -12.15
N LYS A 32 -2.96 -16.95 -11.34
CA LYS A 32 -2.74 -16.84 -9.89
C LYS A 32 -1.39 -16.22 -9.56
N ALA A 33 -0.33 -16.63 -10.25
CA ALA A 33 1.01 -16.08 -10.06
C ALA A 33 1.06 -14.59 -10.41
N ALA A 34 0.43 -14.18 -11.52
CA ALA A 34 0.34 -12.77 -11.90
C ALA A 34 -0.40 -11.93 -10.84
N LEU A 35 -1.53 -12.41 -10.32
CA LEU A 35 -2.25 -11.74 -9.23
C LEU A 35 -1.41 -11.62 -7.96
N ALA A 36 -0.69 -12.66 -7.57
CA ALA A 36 0.21 -12.63 -6.42
C ALA A 36 1.33 -11.59 -6.59
N HIS A 37 1.90 -11.46 -7.79
CA HIS A 37 2.90 -10.43 -8.08
C HIS A 37 2.31 -9.01 -8.03
N LEU A 38 1.07 -8.82 -8.50
CA LEU A 38 0.39 -7.53 -8.42
C LEU A 38 0.09 -7.14 -6.96
N ASP A 39 -0.39 -8.08 -6.14
CA ASP A 39 -0.62 -7.88 -4.71
C ASP A 39 0.69 -7.55 -3.96
N ALA A 40 1.76 -8.30 -4.22
CA ALA A 40 3.08 -7.99 -3.68
C ALA A 40 3.58 -6.60 -4.10
N GLY A 41 3.41 -6.24 -5.38
CA GLY A 41 3.77 -4.91 -5.88
C GLY A 41 2.95 -3.78 -5.24
N ALA A 42 1.65 -4.00 -5.03
CA ALA A 42 0.78 -3.04 -4.35
C ALA A 42 1.17 -2.86 -2.87
N LYS A 43 1.48 -3.97 -2.17
CA LYS A 43 2.00 -3.93 -0.80
C LYS A 43 3.33 -3.21 -0.70
N LEU A 44 4.25 -3.47 -1.62
CA LEU A 44 5.54 -2.76 -1.69
C LEU A 44 5.37 -1.27 -1.96
N LEU A 45 4.41 -0.89 -2.83
CA LEU A 45 4.08 0.51 -3.06
C LEU A 45 3.52 1.17 -1.80
N ALA A 46 2.57 0.53 -1.12
CA ALA A 46 2.04 1.00 0.15
C ALA A 46 3.12 1.10 1.25
N TRP A 47 4.09 0.20 1.23
CA TRP A 47 5.26 0.26 2.12
C TRP A 47 6.22 1.39 1.75
N ALA A 48 6.45 1.63 0.45
CA ALA A 48 7.31 2.70 -0.04
C ALA A 48 6.70 4.09 0.20
N GLU A 49 5.37 4.18 0.20
CA GLU A 49 4.62 5.34 0.69
C GLU A 49 4.77 5.53 2.21
N GLY A 50 5.22 4.49 2.92
CA GLY A 50 5.45 4.47 4.36
C GLY A 50 4.17 4.60 5.17
N PRO A 51 4.23 4.55 6.52
CA PRO A 51 3.18 5.06 7.40
C PRO A 51 2.93 6.59 7.24
N GLY A 52 3.47 7.20 6.19
CA GLY A 52 3.81 8.61 6.09
C GLY A 52 3.55 9.20 4.70
N ALA A 53 2.66 8.64 3.89
CA ALA A 53 1.93 9.47 2.91
C ALA A 53 1.03 10.51 3.60
N SER A 54 0.91 10.43 4.93
CA SER A 54 0.81 11.61 5.79
C SER A 54 2.20 12.04 6.26
N THR A 55 3.01 12.65 5.39
CA THR A 55 4.26 13.32 5.79
C THR A 55 3.99 14.53 6.67
N ASN A 56 2.72 14.91 6.84
CA ASN A 56 2.31 15.82 7.89
C ASN A 56 2.28 15.17 9.27
N ASP A 57 2.09 13.86 9.44
CA ASP A 57 1.56 13.36 10.71
C ASP A 57 2.59 13.28 11.83
N ALA A 58 3.82 12.84 11.57
CA ALA A 58 4.84 12.77 12.63
C ALA A 58 5.34 14.16 13.07
N ASP A 59 5.60 15.06 12.12
CA ASP A 59 6.00 16.44 12.40
C ASP A 59 4.82 17.32 12.86
N SER A 60 3.59 17.01 12.45
CA SER A 60 2.38 17.62 13.01
C SER A 60 2.14 17.10 14.42
N LEU A 61 2.32 15.81 14.67
CA LEU A 61 2.15 15.22 16.00
C LEU A 61 3.19 15.79 16.97
N ALA A 62 4.45 15.89 16.57
CA ALA A 62 5.48 16.54 17.37
C ALA A 62 5.15 18.02 17.64
N ARG A 63 4.68 18.77 16.62
CA ARG A 63 4.22 20.17 16.80
C ARG A 63 2.98 20.28 17.69
N MET A 64 2.05 19.32 17.60
CA MET A 64 0.84 19.26 18.41
C MET A 64 1.15 18.92 19.86
N ILE A 65 2.10 18.01 20.10
CA ILE A 65 2.60 17.67 21.43
C ILE A 65 3.27 18.90 22.05
N GLN A 66 4.18 19.56 21.33
CA GLN A 66 4.86 20.77 21.79
C GLN A 66 3.87 21.90 22.13
N ALA A 67 2.89 22.16 21.26
CA ALA A 67 1.88 23.19 21.49
C ALA A 67 0.97 22.85 22.68
N ALA A 68 0.67 21.57 22.90
CA ALA A 68 -0.10 21.11 24.06
C ALA A 68 0.69 21.31 25.36
N GLU A 69 1.98 20.96 25.38
CA GLU A 69 2.86 21.17 26.54
C GLU A 69 2.99 22.65 26.89
N GLU A 70 3.12 23.53 25.90
CA GLU A 70 3.18 24.99 26.10
C GLU A 70 1.86 25.57 26.62
N ALA A 71 0.72 25.13 26.10
CA ALA A 71 -0.59 25.56 26.56
C ALA A 71 -0.86 25.10 28.01
N VAL A 72 -0.44 23.89 28.37
CA VAL A 72 -0.52 23.39 29.73
C VAL A 72 0.37 24.21 30.66
N ALA A 73 1.63 24.47 30.28
CA ALA A 73 2.54 25.28 31.07
C ALA A 73 2.06 26.72 31.25
N ALA A 74 1.38 27.30 30.26
CA ALA A 74 0.81 28.64 30.36
C ALA A 74 -0.47 28.69 31.22
N THR A 75 -1.18 27.57 31.36
CA THR A 75 -2.43 27.46 32.14
C THR A 75 -2.19 27.00 33.57
N ASP A 76 -1.00 26.48 33.87
CA ASP A 76 -0.55 26.16 35.22
C ASP A 76 0.54 27.13 35.73
N PRO A 77 0.22 28.44 35.91
CA PRO A 77 1.11 29.36 36.60
C PRO A 77 1.10 29.17 38.13
N ASP A 78 0.19 28.35 38.68
CA ASP A 78 -0.07 28.24 40.13
C ASP A 78 -0.32 26.79 40.61
N GLY A 79 0.46 25.82 40.10
CA GLY A 79 0.69 24.53 40.76
C GLY A 79 1.49 24.72 42.06
N ILE A 80 0.85 25.40 43.01
CA ILE A 80 1.21 25.56 44.43
C ILE A 80 0.40 24.54 45.23
#